data_AF-A0A067FU46-F1
#
_entry.id   AF-A0A067FU46-F1
#
_cell.length_a   1.000
_cell.length_b   1.000
_cell.length_c   1.000
_cell.angle_alpha   90.00
_cell.angle_beta   90.00
_cell.angle_gamma   90.00
#
_symmetry.space_group_name_H-M   'P 1'
#
loop_
_entity.id
_entity.type
_entity.pdbx_description
1 polymer ?
#
loop_
_entity_poly.entity_id
_entity_poly.type
_entity_poly.pdbx_seq_one_letter_code
_entity_poly.pdbx_strand_id
1 'polypeptide(L)'
;KRDSSLGPLTSTSDKSSGIKSTSTPSTPRAESINFRTESRLSQSLLTETSPSADLLSDARHDRGVPEDSFLGQETPSTSIKTIDQIDLLREQQKILAGEVALHSSALKRLSEEAARNPQKEQLQVEIKKLRDEIKGKNDQIALLEKQIADSIMTSHNTMDNSEVSQSFAELAAQLNEKSFELEVKAADNRIIQEQLNQKICECEGLQETIGFLKQQLNDALELRNFSPLASYSQRFAEAKSLNGEHQIDKEIALLKDINEDSRLQVQAAEIEELNRKVTELTEAKEQLELRNQKLSEESSYAKGLASAAAVELKALSEEVAKLMNHKERLTAELAAAKSSPTQRRTSAVRNGRRDGQIKRQNQDGSSLDLKRELALSREREVSYEAALLEKDQQEAELQRKVEESKKREAYLENELANMWVLVAKLKKSHGADTDGSETTRETL
;
A
#
# COMPACT_ATOMS: atom_id res chain seq x y z
N LYS A 1 -54.69 48.04 -3.97
CA LYS A 1 -55.08 46.81 -4.70
C LYS A 1 -54.48 45.63 -3.93
N ARG A 2 -55.33 44.88 -3.23
CA ARG A 2 -55.25 43.43 -2.89
C ARG A 2 -53.85 42.91 -2.47
N ASP A 3 -53.55 42.64 -1.21
CA ASP A 3 -54.23 41.74 -0.24
C ASP A 3 -54.48 40.33 -0.79
N SER A 4 -53.79 39.33 -0.23
CA SER A 4 -54.40 38.20 0.52
C SER A 4 -53.44 37.02 0.64
N SER A 5 -53.07 36.66 1.88
CA SER A 5 -53.03 35.25 2.29
C SER A 5 -53.24 35.17 3.80
N LEU A 6 -54.11 34.25 4.23
CA LEU A 6 -54.57 34.10 5.61
C LEU A 6 -53.71 33.08 6.37
N GLY A 7 -53.62 33.24 7.70
CA GLY A 7 -53.48 32.12 8.63
C GLY A 7 -54.79 31.95 9.42
N PRO A 8 -54.77 31.38 10.64
CA PRO A 8 -53.85 30.38 11.22
C PRO A 8 -54.66 29.22 11.87
N LEU A 9 -54.19 28.68 13.02
CA LEU A 9 -54.78 27.62 13.88
C LEU A 9 -54.43 26.18 13.43
N THR A 10 -54.09 25.22 14.31
CA THR A 10 -54.39 25.07 15.75
C THR A 10 -53.17 24.68 16.62
N SER A 11 -53.34 24.78 17.95
CA SER A 11 -52.41 24.32 18.99
C SER A 11 -53.20 23.55 20.06
N THR A 12 -52.63 22.45 20.57
CA THR A 12 -52.85 21.83 21.91
C THR A 12 -51.86 20.66 22.06
N SER A 13 -50.97 20.64 23.06
CA SER A 13 -51.16 20.09 24.43
C SER A 13 -51.35 18.56 24.43
N ASP A 14 -50.72 17.71 25.24
CA ASP A 14 -49.62 17.71 26.22
C ASP A 14 -49.58 16.26 26.77
N LYS A 15 -48.40 15.70 27.06
CA LYS A 15 -48.04 14.91 28.28
C LYS A 15 -47.02 13.79 28.08
N SER A 16 -45.83 14.04 28.63
CA SER A 16 -45.16 13.21 29.65
C SER A 16 -45.00 11.70 29.40
N SER A 17 -43.73 11.28 29.24
CA SER A 17 -43.06 10.61 30.37
C SER A 17 -41.57 10.96 30.39
N GLY A 18 -41.01 11.19 31.58
CA GLY A 18 -39.59 11.48 31.76
C GLY A 18 -38.99 10.58 32.84
N ILE A 19 -37.77 10.13 32.60
CA ILE A 19 -36.89 9.52 33.62
C ILE A 19 -35.50 10.14 33.50
N LYS A 20 -34.78 10.18 34.62
CA LYS A 20 -33.75 11.20 34.90
C LYS A 20 -32.32 10.79 34.55
N SER A 21 -31.52 11.84 34.35
CA SER A 21 -30.09 11.91 34.05
C SER A 21 -29.13 11.14 34.97
N THR A 22 -28.06 10.60 34.37
CA THR A 22 -26.64 10.56 34.84
C THR A 22 -25.78 9.93 33.72
N SER A 23 -24.55 10.33 33.35
CA SER A 23 -23.72 11.52 33.65
C SER A 23 -22.59 11.63 32.59
N THR A 24 -21.96 12.81 32.46
CA THR A 24 -20.73 13.07 31.67
C THR A 24 -19.81 14.02 32.47
N PRO A 25 -18.52 14.28 32.10
CA PRO A 25 -17.77 13.83 30.92
C PRO A 25 -16.34 13.28 31.20
N SER A 26 -15.66 12.81 30.16
CA SER A 26 -14.20 13.02 29.93
C SER A 26 -13.75 12.49 28.57
N THR A 27 -13.32 13.39 27.68
CA THR A 27 -12.60 13.08 26.43
C THR A 27 -11.42 14.06 26.32
N PRO A 28 -10.19 13.62 26.03
CA PRO A 28 -9.06 14.54 25.90
C PRO A 28 -9.17 15.40 24.63
N ARG A 29 -8.80 16.67 24.76
CA ARG A 29 -8.91 17.70 23.74
C ARG A 29 -7.64 17.77 22.89
N ALA A 30 -7.81 17.88 21.56
CA ALA A 30 -6.69 18.09 20.65
C ALA A 30 -6.07 19.48 20.81
N GLU A 31 -4.74 19.54 20.79
CA GLU A 31 -3.99 20.79 20.61
C GLU A 31 -3.82 21.07 19.12
N SER A 32 -4.17 22.29 18.72
CA SER A 32 -4.10 22.78 17.35
C SER A 32 -3.37 24.11 17.37
N ILE A 33 -2.10 24.12 16.97
CA ILE A 33 -1.31 25.34 16.79
C ILE A 33 -1.17 25.59 15.28
N ASN A 34 -2.04 26.46 14.76
CA ASN A 34 -1.92 27.00 13.41
C ASN A 34 -1.29 28.39 13.49
N PHE A 35 -0.06 28.56 13.02
CA PHE A 35 0.47 29.88 12.68
C PHE A 35 0.33 30.11 11.18
N ARG A 36 -0.48 31.10 10.81
CA ARG A 36 -0.66 31.52 9.41
C ARG A 36 0.59 32.23 8.90
N THR A 37 0.87 31.98 7.62
CA THR A 37 1.63 32.83 6.72
C THR A 37 1.16 34.29 6.71
N GLU A 38 2.09 35.22 6.88
CA GLU A 38 2.06 36.54 6.21
C GLU A 38 3.47 37.15 6.23
N SER A 39 4.06 37.41 5.06
CA SER A 39 5.29 38.18 4.93
C SER A 39 5.19 39.06 3.69
N ARG A 40 5.00 40.37 3.92
CA ARG A 40 4.99 41.42 2.90
C ARG A 40 5.68 42.67 3.44
N LEU A 41 6.83 42.98 2.83
CA LEU A 41 7.35 44.32 2.52
C LEU A 41 7.31 45.43 3.59
N SER A 42 8.48 45.77 4.14
CA SER A 42 9.01 47.14 4.42
C SER A 42 10.44 46.94 4.95
N GLN A 43 11.54 47.31 4.27
CA GLN A 43 11.93 48.63 3.75
C GLN A 43 12.10 49.68 4.86
N SER A 44 13.33 49.78 5.40
CA SER A 44 13.84 50.97 6.08
C SER A 44 15.33 51.14 5.77
N LEU A 45 15.68 52.31 5.26
CA LEU A 45 17.04 52.82 5.04
C LEU A 45 17.30 53.93 6.08
N LEU A 46 18.53 54.46 6.11
CA LEU A 46 19.08 55.52 7.00
C LEU A 46 19.70 54.96 8.31
N THR A 47 20.84 55.43 8.83
CA THR A 47 21.84 56.42 8.32
C THR A 47 23.13 56.33 9.18
N GLU A 48 24.29 56.61 8.58
CA GLU A 48 25.60 57.03 9.16
C GLU A 48 26.09 56.40 10.49
N THR A 49 27.28 55.77 10.57
CA THR A 49 28.58 56.48 10.60
C THR A 49 29.75 55.48 10.67
N SER A 50 30.94 55.89 10.23
CA SER A 50 32.24 55.35 10.67
C SER A 50 33.20 56.53 10.79
N PRO A 51 34.21 56.48 11.69
CA PRO A 51 35.57 56.37 11.14
C PRO A 51 36.61 55.61 12.00
N SER A 52 37.47 54.89 11.28
CA SER A 52 38.94 54.72 11.43
C SER A 52 39.69 55.33 12.63
N ALA A 53 40.62 54.55 13.22
CA ALA A 53 42.02 54.98 13.40
C ALA A 53 43.00 53.82 13.70
N ASP A 54 44.24 54.02 13.24
CA ASP A 54 45.46 53.19 13.29
C ASP A 54 45.87 52.49 14.60
N LEU A 55 46.71 51.45 14.49
CA LEU A 55 48.12 51.57 14.93
C LEU A 55 49.05 50.50 14.29
N LEU A 56 50.24 50.96 13.90
CA LEU A 56 51.29 50.23 13.19
C LEU A 56 52.17 49.36 14.10
N SER A 57 52.86 48.36 13.54
CA SER A 57 54.34 48.34 13.53
C SER A 57 54.97 47.32 12.57
N ASP A 58 55.98 47.79 11.84
CA ASP A 58 56.91 47.03 10.99
C ASP A 58 58.02 46.38 11.83
N ALA A 59 58.43 45.16 11.47
CA ALA A 59 59.68 44.54 11.94
C ALA A 59 60.26 43.58 10.89
N ARG A 60 60.81 44.14 9.80
CA ARG A 60 61.66 43.44 8.82
C ARG A 60 62.68 42.49 9.46
N HIS A 61 62.83 41.28 8.90
CA HIS A 61 64.13 40.64 8.69
C HIS A 61 64.14 39.80 7.39
N ASP A 62 65.35 39.66 6.83
CA ASP A 62 65.67 39.21 5.47
C ASP A 62 66.01 37.71 5.41
N ARG A 63 65.90 37.14 4.18
CA ARG A 63 66.64 35.96 3.64
C ARG A 63 66.06 34.55 3.78
N GLY A 64 65.96 33.86 2.63
CA GLY A 64 66.23 32.41 2.52
C GLY A 64 65.02 31.50 2.23
N VAL A 65 64.88 31.09 0.96
CA VAL A 65 64.03 29.98 0.47
C VAL A 65 64.90 28.70 0.39
N PRO A 66 64.38 27.44 0.37
CA PRO A 66 63.08 26.86 0.80
C PRO A 66 63.23 25.77 1.90
N GLU A 67 62.14 25.32 2.54
CA GLU A 67 61.83 23.87 2.63
C GLU A 67 60.42 23.54 3.17
N ASP A 68 60.14 22.24 3.07
CA ASP A 68 58.90 21.47 3.08
C ASP A 68 58.12 21.36 4.42
N SER A 69 56.80 21.16 4.28
CA SER A 69 55.88 20.43 5.18
C SER A 69 55.56 20.89 6.62
N PHE A 70 54.41 20.37 7.08
CA PHE A 70 53.82 20.39 8.43
C PHE A 70 53.09 21.66 8.92
N LEU A 71 51.75 21.61 8.82
CA LEU A 71 50.79 21.68 9.94
C LEU A 71 49.37 21.48 9.34
N GLY A 72 48.63 20.39 9.56
CA GLY A 72 48.86 19.30 10.51
C GLY A 72 48.13 19.48 11.84
N GLN A 73 46.87 19.95 11.82
CA GLN A 73 46.01 19.93 12.99
C GLN A 73 44.53 19.75 12.61
N GLU A 74 44.16 18.55 12.18
CA GLU A 74 42.75 18.13 12.16
C GLU A 74 42.30 17.66 13.55
N THR A 75 41.15 18.13 14.01
CA THR A 75 40.14 17.41 14.81
C THR A 75 39.00 18.39 15.17
N PRO A 76 37.75 17.93 15.40
CA PRO A 76 37.23 16.57 15.29
C PRO A 76 36.26 16.37 14.11
N SER A 77 36.15 15.12 13.64
CA SER A 77 35.20 14.71 12.61
C SER A 77 33.75 14.89 13.09
N THR A 78 33.11 15.97 12.65
CA THR A 78 31.64 16.01 12.51
C THR A 78 31.34 15.59 11.09
N SER A 79 30.51 14.57 10.87
CA SER A 79 30.22 14.03 9.54
C SER A 79 29.29 14.95 8.74
N ILE A 80 29.82 16.09 8.32
CA ILE A 80 29.25 16.93 7.26
C ILE A 80 29.34 16.10 5.98
N LYS A 81 28.20 15.84 5.32
CA LYS A 81 28.21 15.03 4.09
C LYS A 81 28.93 15.82 3.00
N THR A 82 29.59 15.13 2.08
CA THR A 82 30.30 15.77 0.95
C THR A 82 29.37 16.68 0.13
N ILE A 83 28.08 16.33 0.04
CA ILE A 83 27.03 17.18 -0.56
C ILE A 83 26.83 18.51 0.19
N ASP A 84 26.77 18.51 1.52
CA ASP A 84 26.57 19.71 2.34
C ASP A 84 27.76 20.69 2.18
N GLN A 85 28.97 20.15 2.01
CA GLN A 85 30.19 20.91 1.73
C GLN A 85 30.16 21.55 0.32
N ILE A 86 29.69 20.81 -0.70
CA ILE A 86 29.54 21.32 -2.07
C ILE A 86 28.48 22.44 -2.11
N ASP A 87 27.37 22.30 -1.39
CA ASP A 87 26.31 23.31 -1.35
C ASP A 87 26.75 24.58 -0.60
N LEU A 88 27.59 24.46 0.44
CA LEU A 88 28.23 25.62 1.08
C LEU A 88 29.13 26.41 0.10
N LEU A 89 29.95 25.71 -0.70
CA LEU A 89 30.81 26.35 -1.72
C LEU A 89 29.97 27.06 -2.81
N ARG A 90 28.84 26.46 -3.22
CA ARG A 90 27.90 27.06 -4.17
C ARG A 90 27.26 28.33 -3.63
N GLU A 91 26.86 28.36 -2.35
CA GLU A 91 26.29 29.58 -1.77
C GLU A 91 27.35 30.69 -1.65
N GLN A 92 28.62 30.36 -1.36
CA GLN A 92 29.73 31.33 -1.41
C GLN A 92 29.96 31.89 -2.82
N GLN A 93 29.98 31.04 -3.86
CA GLN A 93 30.08 31.45 -5.26
C GLN A 93 28.93 32.41 -5.64
N LYS A 94 27.71 32.10 -5.21
CA LYS A 94 26.49 32.90 -5.44
C LYS A 94 26.51 34.25 -4.73
N ILE A 95 27.04 34.34 -3.51
CA ILE A 95 27.26 35.61 -2.80
C ILE A 95 28.26 36.48 -3.58
N LEU A 96 29.41 35.92 -3.97
CA LEU A 96 30.43 36.65 -4.75
C LEU A 96 29.90 37.10 -6.12
N ALA A 97 29.12 36.28 -6.81
CA ALA A 97 28.45 36.66 -8.06
C ALA A 97 27.48 37.84 -7.86
N GLY A 98 26.74 37.86 -6.74
CA GLY A 98 25.92 39.00 -6.34
C GLY A 98 26.73 40.27 -6.09
N GLU A 99 27.87 40.16 -5.40
CA GLU A 99 28.79 41.29 -5.18
C GLU A 99 29.40 41.80 -6.49
N VAL A 100 29.82 40.91 -7.41
CA VAL A 100 30.30 41.29 -8.75
C VAL A 100 29.20 42.02 -9.53
N ALA A 101 27.95 41.59 -9.44
CA ALA A 101 26.83 42.30 -10.07
C ALA A 101 26.61 43.70 -9.48
N LEU A 102 26.71 43.86 -8.15
CA LEU A 102 26.64 45.16 -7.48
C LEU A 102 27.80 46.09 -7.88
N HIS A 103 29.04 45.59 -7.85
CA HIS A 103 30.21 46.36 -8.28
C HIS A 103 30.12 46.73 -9.77
N SER A 104 29.64 45.82 -10.63
CA SER A 104 29.45 46.07 -12.07
C SER A 104 28.38 47.14 -12.33
N SER A 105 27.29 47.14 -11.56
CA SER A 105 26.26 48.17 -11.60
C SER A 105 26.79 49.53 -11.15
N ALA A 106 27.55 49.58 -10.05
CA ALA A 106 28.21 50.79 -9.56
C ALA A 106 29.22 51.33 -10.59
N LEU A 107 30.07 50.46 -11.15
CA LEU A 107 31.03 50.76 -12.20
C LEU A 107 30.34 51.33 -13.44
N LYS A 108 29.19 50.76 -13.86
CA LYS A 108 28.42 51.25 -14.99
C LYS A 108 27.91 52.68 -14.75
N ARG A 109 27.28 52.96 -13.60
CA ARG A 109 26.81 54.31 -13.25
C ARG A 109 27.97 55.32 -13.21
N LEU A 110 29.09 54.96 -12.58
CA LEU A 110 30.26 55.84 -12.49
C LEU A 110 30.89 56.08 -13.86
N SER A 111 30.89 55.08 -14.75
CA SER A 111 31.37 55.22 -16.13
C SER A 111 30.45 56.11 -16.97
N GLU A 112 29.13 55.99 -16.83
CA GLU A 112 28.14 56.87 -17.46
C GLU A 112 28.26 58.32 -16.96
N GLU A 113 28.53 58.51 -15.67
CA GLU A 113 28.75 59.82 -15.05
C GLU A 113 30.10 60.44 -15.48
N ALA A 114 31.18 59.65 -15.54
CA ALA A 114 32.48 60.11 -16.03
C ALA A 114 32.47 60.46 -17.52
N ALA A 115 31.62 59.81 -18.32
CA ALA A 115 31.40 60.17 -19.73
C ALA A 115 30.66 61.52 -19.89
N ARG A 116 29.84 61.92 -18.90
CA ARG A 116 29.18 63.23 -18.85
C ARG A 116 30.07 64.32 -18.26
N ASN A 117 30.91 63.97 -17.29
CA ASN A 117 31.73 64.90 -16.51
C ASN A 117 33.23 64.51 -16.51
N PRO A 118 33.93 64.61 -17.67
CA PRO A 118 35.29 64.08 -17.84
C PRO A 118 36.38 64.80 -17.04
N GLN A 119 36.11 65.99 -16.50
CA GLN A 119 37.07 66.77 -15.69
C GLN A 119 37.25 66.25 -14.26
N LYS A 120 36.43 65.29 -13.81
CA LYS A 120 36.43 64.81 -12.42
C LYS A 120 37.31 63.58 -12.27
N GLU A 121 38.62 63.79 -12.14
CA GLU A 121 39.65 62.73 -12.03
C GLU A 121 39.34 61.69 -10.94
N GLN A 122 38.71 62.09 -9.84
CA GLN A 122 38.26 61.19 -8.76
C GLN A 122 37.39 60.02 -9.27
N LEU A 123 36.51 60.27 -10.26
CA LEU A 123 35.68 59.21 -10.85
C LEU A 123 36.53 58.18 -11.60
N GLN A 124 37.58 58.61 -12.29
CA GLN A 124 38.48 57.71 -13.03
C GLN A 124 39.29 56.81 -12.08
N VAL A 125 39.63 57.30 -10.88
CA VAL A 125 40.27 56.49 -9.83
C VAL A 125 39.30 55.45 -9.27
N GLU A 126 38.05 55.83 -8.99
CA GLU A 126 37.02 54.93 -8.47
C GLU A 126 36.61 53.85 -9.50
N ILE A 127 36.51 54.21 -10.79
CA ILE A 127 36.28 53.29 -11.91
C ILE A 127 37.40 52.25 -12.03
N LYS A 128 38.67 52.65 -11.86
CA LYS A 128 39.80 51.72 -11.86
C LYS A 128 39.73 50.77 -10.66
N LYS A 129 39.54 51.31 -9.46
CA LYS A 129 39.39 50.51 -8.22
C LYS A 129 38.28 49.46 -8.34
N LEU A 130 37.08 49.84 -8.78
CA LEU A 130 35.98 48.90 -8.96
C LEU A 130 36.27 47.84 -10.04
N ARG A 131 36.99 48.20 -11.10
CA ARG A 131 37.41 47.23 -12.14
C ARG A 131 38.39 46.20 -11.59
N ASP A 132 39.34 46.62 -10.76
CA ASP A 132 40.32 45.74 -10.13
C ASP A 132 39.65 44.84 -9.08
N GLU A 133 38.69 45.36 -8.31
CA GLU A 133 37.87 44.57 -7.37
C GLU A 133 36.96 43.56 -8.08
N ILE A 134 36.31 43.93 -9.19
CA ILE A 134 35.52 43.00 -10.02
C ILE A 134 36.41 41.90 -10.55
N LYS A 135 37.63 42.23 -11.02
CA LYS A 135 38.59 41.24 -11.50
C LYS A 135 38.98 40.26 -10.38
N GLY A 136 39.38 40.77 -9.21
CA GLY A 136 39.75 39.93 -8.07
C GLY A 136 38.61 39.01 -7.59
N LYS A 137 37.36 39.50 -7.56
CA LYS A 137 36.20 38.67 -7.22
C LYS A 137 35.86 37.64 -8.30
N ASN A 138 36.03 37.97 -9.58
CA ASN A 138 35.91 36.99 -10.67
C ASN A 138 36.98 35.90 -10.59
N ASP A 139 38.23 36.26 -10.28
CA ASP A 139 39.32 35.30 -10.06
C ASP A 139 39.01 34.37 -8.85
N GLN A 140 38.36 34.90 -7.80
CA GLN A 140 37.87 34.10 -6.66
C GLN A 140 36.68 33.19 -7.01
N ILE A 141 35.73 33.65 -7.84
CA ILE A 141 34.63 32.83 -8.37
C ILE A 141 35.19 31.66 -9.19
N ALA A 142 36.15 31.92 -10.07
CA ALA A 142 36.80 30.87 -10.87
C ALA A 142 37.56 29.85 -9.99
N LEU A 143 38.15 30.28 -8.88
CA LEU A 143 38.77 29.38 -7.91
C LEU A 143 37.74 28.51 -7.18
N LEU A 144 36.60 29.07 -6.77
CA LEU A 144 35.50 28.30 -6.17
C LEU A 144 34.86 27.33 -7.16
N GLU A 145 34.65 27.74 -8.41
CA GLU A 145 34.17 26.86 -9.49
C GLU A 145 35.09 25.66 -9.69
N LYS A 146 36.41 25.89 -9.70
CA LYS A 146 37.40 24.82 -9.73
C LYS A 146 37.31 23.93 -8.49
N GLN A 147 37.23 24.50 -7.29
CA GLN A 147 37.11 23.72 -6.04
C GLN A 147 35.82 22.89 -5.99
N ILE A 148 34.70 23.40 -6.50
CA ILE A 148 33.44 22.66 -6.64
C ILE A 148 33.61 21.50 -7.62
N ALA A 149 34.22 21.74 -8.78
CA ALA A 149 34.49 20.69 -9.77
C ALA A 149 35.43 19.61 -9.23
N ASP A 150 36.55 20.01 -8.62
CA ASP A 150 37.51 19.10 -7.98
C ASP A 150 36.83 18.32 -6.84
N SER A 151 35.99 18.96 -6.02
CA SER A 151 35.25 18.32 -4.93
C SER A 151 34.22 17.29 -5.42
N ILE A 152 33.49 17.58 -6.50
CA ILE A 152 32.56 16.63 -7.16
C ILE A 152 33.33 15.45 -7.77
N MET A 153 34.48 15.69 -8.39
CA MET A 153 35.33 14.63 -8.92
C MET A 153 35.94 13.78 -7.81
N THR A 154 36.37 14.37 -6.69
CA THR A 154 36.81 13.58 -5.53
C THR A 154 35.66 12.79 -4.93
N SER A 155 34.48 13.38 -4.71
CA SER A 155 33.34 12.66 -4.11
C SER A 155 32.90 11.47 -4.95
N HIS A 156 32.91 11.57 -6.29
CA HIS A 156 32.63 10.40 -7.15
C HIS A 156 33.70 9.30 -7.10
N ASN A 157 34.96 9.63 -6.75
CA ASN A 157 36.04 8.66 -6.60
C ASN A 157 36.20 8.15 -5.15
N THR A 158 35.69 8.87 -4.16
CA THR A 158 35.76 8.52 -2.72
C THR A 158 34.42 8.11 -2.12
N MET A 159 33.30 8.19 -2.85
CA MET A 159 32.05 7.55 -2.46
C MET A 159 32.29 6.05 -2.40
N ASP A 160 32.51 5.56 -1.19
CA ASP A 160 32.62 4.14 -0.93
C ASP A 160 31.33 3.46 -1.43
N ASN A 161 31.44 2.26 -2.00
CA ASN A 161 30.28 1.59 -2.62
C ASN A 161 29.13 1.40 -1.61
N SER A 162 29.44 1.44 -0.31
CA SER A 162 28.50 1.48 0.81
C SER A 162 27.57 2.70 0.82
N GLU A 163 28.05 3.92 0.53
CA GLU A 163 27.20 5.14 0.56
C GLU A 163 26.26 5.22 -0.65
N VAL A 164 26.75 4.78 -1.82
CA VAL A 164 25.92 4.61 -3.02
C VAL A 164 24.86 3.52 -2.79
N SER A 165 25.25 2.40 -2.15
CA SER A 165 24.30 1.34 -1.79
C SER A 165 23.27 1.81 -0.77
N GLN A 166 23.64 2.63 0.21
CA GLN A 166 22.72 3.18 1.20
C GLN A 166 21.71 4.14 0.56
N SER A 167 22.16 5.09 -0.27
CA SER A 167 21.27 6.01 -0.98
C SER A 167 20.34 5.29 -1.97
N PHE A 168 20.82 4.21 -2.62
CA PHE A 168 19.97 3.34 -3.42
C PHE A 168 18.92 2.60 -2.58
N ALA A 169 19.29 2.10 -1.39
CA ALA A 169 18.35 1.46 -0.47
C ALA A 169 17.28 2.44 0.07
N GLU A 170 17.66 3.68 0.39
CA GLU A 170 16.73 4.75 0.77
C GLU A 170 15.74 5.08 -0.37
N LEU A 171 16.22 5.18 -1.62
CA LEU A 171 15.37 5.42 -2.79
C LEU A 171 14.44 4.23 -3.08
N ALA A 172 14.94 3.00 -2.94
CA ALA A 172 14.13 1.79 -3.09
C ALA A 172 13.03 1.69 -2.01
N ALA A 173 13.33 2.09 -0.77
CA ALA A 173 12.34 2.17 0.30
C ALA A 173 11.23 3.20 -0.02
N GLN A 174 11.60 4.40 -0.49
CA GLN A 174 10.63 5.42 -0.92
C GLN A 174 9.78 4.95 -2.12
N LEU A 175 10.37 4.24 -3.08
CA LEU A 175 9.65 3.67 -4.21
C LEU A 175 8.62 2.63 -3.74
N ASN A 176 9.00 1.76 -2.80
CA ASN A 176 8.10 0.76 -2.22
C ASN A 176 6.97 1.42 -1.42
N GLU A 177 7.25 2.45 -0.63
CA GLU A 177 6.25 3.24 0.09
C GLU A 177 5.25 3.89 -0.87
N LYS A 178 5.72 4.49 -1.97
CA LYS A 178 4.84 5.06 -3.01
C LYS A 178 4.07 4.03 -3.81
N SER A 179 4.65 2.84 -4.04
CA SER A 179 3.93 1.72 -4.65
C SER A 179 2.77 1.27 -3.77
N PHE A 180 3.00 1.12 -2.45
CA PHE A 180 1.96 0.77 -1.49
C PHE A 180 0.88 1.87 -1.36
N GLU A 181 1.27 3.16 -1.31
CA GLU A 181 0.32 4.28 -1.29
C GLU A 181 -0.60 4.30 -2.53
N LEU A 182 -0.06 3.95 -3.70
CA LEU A 182 -0.83 3.82 -4.94
C LEU A 182 -1.73 2.58 -4.95
N GLU A 183 -1.28 1.45 -4.39
CA GLU A 183 -2.08 0.23 -4.29
C GLU A 183 -3.28 0.41 -3.36
N VAL A 184 -3.10 1.08 -2.21
CA VAL A 184 -4.21 1.47 -1.32
C VAL A 184 -5.23 2.35 -2.05
N LYS A 185 -4.76 3.40 -2.75
CA LYS A 185 -5.66 4.27 -3.53
C LYS A 185 -6.36 3.54 -4.68
N ALA A 186 -5.71 2.56 -5.30
CA ALA A 186 -6.31 1.72 -6.33
C ALA A 186 -7.40 0.80 -5.76
N ALA A 187 -7.19 0.26 -4.55
CA ALA A 187 -8.20 -0.52 -3.83
C ALA A 187 -9.41 0.35 -3.44
N ASP A 188 -9.19 1.55 -2.89
CA ASP A 188 -10.28 2.50 -2.58
C ASP A 188 -11.09 2.88 -3.82
N ASN A 189 -10.42 3.21 -4.93
CA ASN A 189 -11.09 3.49 -6.20
C ASN A 189 -11.92 2.30 -6.71
N ARG A 190 -11.42 1.07 -6.54
CA ARG A 190 -12.16 -0.15 -6.91
C ARG A 190 -13.41 -0.35 -6.04
N ILE A 191 -13.32 -0.09 -4.73
CA ILE A 191 -14.47 -0.15 -3.82
C ILE A 191 -15.51 0.91 -4.20
N ILE A 192 -15.09 2.14 -4.52
CA ILE A 192 -15.99 3.21 -4.98
C ILE A 192 -16.70 2.80 -6.29
N GLN A 193 -15.97 2.18 -7.22
CA GLN A 193 -16.53 1.71 -8.49
C GLN A 193 -17.52 0.55 -8.28
N GLU A 194 -17.25 -0.36 -7.35
CA GLU A 194 -18.16 -1.46 -6.97
C GLU A 194 -19.44 -0.93 -6.30
N GLN A 195 -19.32 0.04 -5.38
CA GLN A 195 -20.47 0.73 -4.78
C GLN A 195 -21.31 1.49 -5.82
N LEU A 196 -20.67 2.11 -6.80
CA LEU A 196 -21.36 2.79 -7.90
C LEU A 196 -22.13 1.79 -8.77
N ASN A 197 -21.49 0.69 -9.17
CA ASN A 197 -22.13 -0.38 -9.95
C ASN A 197 -23.32 -1.00 -9.19
N GLN A 198 -23.16 -1.28 -7.90
CA GLN A 198 -24.23 -1.77 -7.03
C GLN A 198 -25.43 -0.80 -7.02
N LYS A 199 -25.17 0.51 -6.94
CA LYS A 199 -26.23 1.53 -7.00
C LYS A 199 -26.86 1.69 -8.39
N ILE A 200 -26.13 1.41 -9.46
CA ILE A 200 -26.68 1.35 -10.82
C ILE A 200 -27.67 0.17 -10.91
N CYS A 201 -27.29 -1.03 -10.49
CA CYS A 201 -28.18 -2.20 -10.51
C CYS A 201 -29.41 -2.03 -9.61
N GLU A 202 -29.29 -1.39 -8.45
CA GLU A 202 -30.45 -1.02 -7.62
C GLU A 202 -31.39 -0.04 -8.35
N CYS A 203 -30.85 0.97 -9.03
CA CYS A 203 -31.64 1.91 -9.84
C CYS A 203 -32.31 1.22 -11.04
N GLU A 204 -31.64 0.27 -11.70
CA GLU A 204 -32.18 -0.53 -12.80
C GLU A 204 -33.37 -1.38 -12.32
N GLY A 205 -33.23 -2.13 -11.22
CA GLY A 205 -34.35 -2.90 -10.63
C GLY A 205 -35.51 -2.03 -10.14
N LEU A 206 -35.24 -0.82 -9.62
CA LEU A 206 -36.28 0.17 -9.32
C LEU A 206 -36.95 0.69 -10.60
N GLN A 207 -36.21 0.86 -11.69
CA GLN A 207 -36.76 1.30 -12.97
C GLN A 207 -37.61 0.20 -13.64
N GLU A 208 -37.21 -1.07 -13.53
CA GLU A 208 -37.98 -2.23 -13.96
C GLU A 208 -39.28 -2.38 -13.17
N THR A 209 -39.24 -2.29 -11.84
CA THR A 209 -40.46 -2.34 -11.01
C THR A 209 -41.39 -1.16 -11.27
N ILE A 210 -40.87 0.05 -11.51
CA ILE A 210 -41.67 1.19 -12.00
C ILE A 210 -42.27 0.90 -13.39
N GLY A 211 -41.55 0.22 -14.28
CA GLY A 211 -42.03 -0.23 -15.58
C GLY A 211 -43.20 -1.22 -15.44
N PHE A 212 -43.03 -2.26 -14.63
CA PHE A 212 -44.05 -3.26 -14.32
C PHE A 212 -45.31 -2.65 -13.68
N LEU A 213 -45.15 -1.73 -12.72
CA LEU A 213 -46.28 -1.04 -12.09
C LEU A 213 -47.02 -0.11 -13.06
N LYS A 214 -46.30 0.55 -13.98
CA LYS A 214 -46.91 1.34 -15.08
C LYS A 214 -47.67 0.43 -16.05
N GLN A 215 -47.13 -0.74 -16.36
CA GLN A 215 -47.80 -1.72 -17.22
C GLN A 215 -49.09 -2.24 -16.56
N GLN A 216 -49.03 -2.71 -15.30
CA GLN A 216 -50.25 -3.08 -14.56
C GLN A 216 -51.30 -1.96 -14.51
N LEU A 217 -50.87 -0.70 -14.33
CA LEU A 217 -51.79 0.43 -14.30
C LEU A 217 -52.44 0.67 -15.67
N ASN A 218 -51.69 0.53 -16.77
CA ASN A 218 -52.22 0.60 -18.13
C ASN A 218 -53.16 -0.57 -18.41
N ASP A 219 -52.79 -1.80 -18.07
CA ASP A 219 -53.62 -2.99 -18.28
C ASP A 219 -54.94 -2.88 -17.48
N ALA A 220 -54.89 -2.36 -16.24
CA ALA A 220 -56.07 -2.07 -15.44
C ALA A 220 -56.92 -0.91 -16.00
N LEU A 221 -56.29 0.11 -16.62
CA LEU A 221 -57.00 1.18 -17.32
C LEU A 221 -57.67 0.68 -18.60
N GLU A 222 -57.00 -0.16 -19.38
CA GLU A 222 -57.58 -0.82 -20.55
C GLU A 222 -58.73 -1.76 -20.13
N LEU A 223 -58.57 -2.61 -19.11
CA LEU A 223 -59.69 -3.39 -18.56
C LEU A 223 -60.86 -2.51 -18.10
N ARG A 224 -60.61 -1.28 -17.63
CA ARG A 224 -61.66 -0.31 -17.27
C ARG A 224 -62.31 0.33 -18.50
N ASN A 225 -61.56 0.54 -19.58
CA ASN A 225 -62.07 1.04 -20.86
C ASN A 225 -62.88 -0.04 -21.62
N PHE A 226 -62.46 -1.30 -21.53
CA PHE A 226 -63.17 -2.47 -22.05
C PHE A 226 -64.28 -2.97 -21.11
N SER A 227 -64.36 -2.46 -19.87
CA SER A 227 -65.42 -2.83 -18.93
C SER A 227 -66.79 -2.45 -19.51
N PRO A 228 -67.65 -3.42 -19.84
CA PRO A 228 -68.88 -3.17 -20.56
C PRO A 228 -70.01 -2.63 -19.66
N LEU A 229 -69.67 -2.03 -18.51
CA LEU A 229 -70.62 -1.50 -17.54
C LEU A 229 -71.45 -0.33 -18.12
N ALA A 230 -70.92 0.39 -19.12
CA ALA A 230 -71.66 1.38 -19.89
C ALA A 230 -72.53 0.78 -21.03
N SER A 231 -72.26 -0.45 -21.45
CA SER A 231 -72.89 -1.08 -22.64
C SER A 231 -73.91 -2.17 -22.30
N TYR A 232 -73.88 -2.74 -21.09
CA TYR A 232 -74.83 -3.79 -20.69
C TYR A 232 -76.26 -3.28 -20.44
N SER A 233 -76.46 -1.99 -20.15
CA SER A 233 -77.81 -1.45 -19.91
C SER A 233 -78.71 -1.41 -21.14
N GLN A 234 -78.18 -1.61 -22.36
CA GLN A 234 -78.96 -1.46 -23.60
C GLN A 234 -79.28 -2.78 -24.30
N ARG A 235 -78.63 -3.91 -23.97
CA ARG A 235 -78.90 -5.22 -24.60
C ARG A 235 -79.88 -6.13 -23.85
N PHE A 236 -80.21 -5.84 -22.59
CA PHE A 236 -81.08 -6.71 -21.78
C PHE A 236 -82.60 -6.59 -22.09
N ALA A 237 -83.01 -5.75 -23.05
CA ALA A 237 -84.42 -5.54 -23.38
C ALA A 237 -84.98 -6.46 -24.49
N GLU A 238 -84.14 -6.98 -25.40
CA GLU A 238 -84.62 -7.55 -26.67
C GLU A 238 -84.45 -9.08 -26.83
N ALA A 239 -83.68 -9.73 -25.96
CA ALA A 239 -83.42 -11.19 -26.04
C ALA A 239 -84.45 -12.07 -25.32
N LYS A 240 -85.76 -11.80 -25.50
CA LYS A 240 -86.83 -12.76 -25.15
C LYS A 240 -87.23 -13.57 -26.39
N SER A 241 -86.38 -14.51 -26.81
CA SER A 241 -86.78 -15.54 -27.78
C SER A 241 -85.96 -16.83 -27.64
N LEU A 242 -86.61 -17.84 -27.06
CA LEU A 242 -86.54 -19.29 -27.36
C LEU A 242 -85.18 -19.95 -27.70
N ASN A 243 -84.83 -20.93 -26.86
CA ASN A 243 -83.88 -22.05 -27.07
C ASN A 243 -82.38 -21.72 -27.29
N GLY A 244 -81.55 -22.07 -26.31
CA GLY A 244 -80.08 -22.07 -26.48
C GLY A 244 -79.22 -22.39 -25.24
N GLU A 245 -79.82 -22.51 -24.05
CA GLU A 245 -79.11 -22.47 -22.75
C GLU A 245 -77.99 -23.53 -22.61
N HIS A 246 -78.23 -24.78 -23.01
CA HIS A 246 -77.25 -25.87 -22.91
C HIS A 246 -76.05 -25.80 -23.87
N GLN A 247 -76.08 -24.93 -24.90
CA GLN A 247 -74.97 -24.81 -25.85
C GLN A 247 -73.94 -23.76 -25.37
N ILE A 248 -74.43 -22.66 -24.81
CA ILE A 248 -73.61 -21.53 -24.34
C ILE A 248 -72.83 -21.91 -23.08
N ASP A 249 -73.45 -22.61 -22.11
CA ASP A 249 -72.76 -23.09 -20.90
C ASP A 249 -71.57 -24.00 -21.24
N LYS A 250 -71.73 -24.82 -22.30
CA LYS A 250 -70.70 -25.76 -22.76
C LYS A 250 -69.54 -25.05 -23.44
N GLU A 251 -69.82 -24.00 -24.20
CA GLU A 251 -68.82 -23.12 -24.85
C GLU A 251 -68.06 -22.27 -23.82
N ILE A 252 -68.74 -21.73 -22.80
CA ILE A 252 -68.13 -21.00 -21.69
C ILE A 252 -67.23 -21.90 -20.85
N ALA A 253 -67.62 -23.17 -20.61
CA ALA A 253 -66.77 -24.15 -19.93
C ALA A 253 -65.49 -24.42 -20.73
N LEU A 254 -65.62 -24.67 -22.05
CA LEU A 254 -64.49 -24.93 -22.94
C LEU A 254 -63.53 -23.73 -23.05
N LEU A 255 -64.04 -22.51 -23.11
CA LEU A 255 -63.23 -21.28 -23.11
C LEU A 255 -62.48 -21.07 -21.79
N LYS A 256 -63.05 -21.46 -20.65
CA LYS A 256 -62.35 -21.44 -19.36
C LYS A 256 -61.24 -22.49 -19.29
N ASP A 257 -61.50 -23.69 -19.79
CA ASP A 257 -60.52 -24.79 -19.85
C ASP A 257 -59.30 -24.36 -20.69
N ILE A 258 -59.53 -23.86 -21.91
CA ILE A 258 -58.47 -23.34 -22.80
C ILE A 258 -57.69 -22.18 -22.15
N ASN A 259 -58.36 -21.31 -21.40
CA ASN A 259 -57.70 -20.19 -20.71
C ASN A 259 -56.86 -20.65 -19.51
N GLU A 260 -57.31 -21.66 -18.76
CA GLU A 260 -56.51 -22.27 -17.69
C GLU A 260 -55.33 -23.07 -18.24
N ASP A 261 -55.52 -23.88 -19.30
CA ASP A 261 -54.44 -24.56 -20.00
C ASP A 261 -53.39 -23.59 -20.55
N SER A 262 -53.83 -22.48 -21.17
CA SER A 262 -52.92 -21.42 -21.63
C SER A 262 -52.13 -20.79 -20.47
N ARG A 263 -52.76 -20.60 -19.32
CA ARG A 263 -52.13 -20.04 -18.11
C ARG A 263 -51.14 -21.02 -17.49
N LEU A 264 -51.50 -22.30 -17.42
CA LEU A 264 -50.61 -23.38 -16.98
C LEU A 264 -49.41 -23.55 -17.92
N GLN A 265 -49.60 -23.40 -19.24
CA GLN A 265 -48.52 -23.46 -20.23
C GLN A 265 -47.52 -22.31 -20.06
N VAL A 266 -47.99 -21.08 -19.84
CA VAL A 266 -47.11 -19.93 -19.53
C VAL A 266 -46.36 -20.14 -18.21
N GLN A 267 -47.06 -20.62 -17.17
CA GLN A 267 -46.44 -20.91 -15.87
C GLN A 267 -45.40 -22.06 -15.97
N ALA A 268 -45.65 -23.08 -16.79
CA ALA A 268 -44.70 -24.16 -17.03
C ALA A 268 -43.43 -23.66 -17.75
N ALA A 269 -43.58 -22.78 -18.75
CA ALA A 269 -42.45 -22.17 -19.44
C ALA A 269 -41.61 -21.26 -18.52
N GLU A 270 -42.25 -20.49 -17.64
CA GLU A 270 -41.57 -19.70 -16.61
C GLU A 270 -40.79 -20.59 -15.63
N ILE A 271 -41.39 -21.69 -15.17
CA ILE A 271 -40.71 -22.68 -14.31
C ILE A 271 -39.53 -23.33 -15.04
N GLU A 272 -39.65 -23.66 -16.33
CA GLU A 272 -38.55 -24.20 -17.13
C GLU A 272 -37.39 -23.19 -17.31
N GLU A 273 -37.71 -21.91 -17.53
CA GLU A 273 -36.70 -20.85 -17.60
C GLU A 273 -36.02 -20.61 -16.24
N LEU A 274 -36.78 -20.60 -15.13
CA LEU A 274 -36.23 -20.49 -13.77
C LEU A 274 -35.34 -21.68 -13.44
N ASN A 275 -35.74 -22.91 -13.77
CA ASN A 275 -34.91 -24.10 -13.56
C ASN A 275 -33.59 -24.02 -14.34
N ARG A 276 -33.63 -23.52 -15.59
CA ARG A 276 -32.43 -23.30 -16.41
C ARG A 276 -31.48 -22.26 -15.80
N LYS A 277 -32.03 -21.14 -15.31
CA LYS A 277 -31.25 -20.12 -14.58
C LYS A 277 -30.65 -20.69 -13.29
N VAL A 278 -31.38 -21.55 -12.58
CA VAL A 278 -30.86 -22.23 -11.38
C VAL A 278 -29.71 -23.18 -11.73
N THR A 279 -29.79 -23.94 -12.82
CA THR A 279 -28.66 -24.79 -13.27
C THR A 279 -27.46 -23.95 -13.68
N GLU A 280 -27.66 -22.91 -14.51
CA GLU A 280 -26.57 -22.00 -14.95
C GLU A 280 -25.89 -21.30 -13.78
N LEU A 281 -26.67 -20.82 -12.80
CA LEU A 281 -26.13 -20.20 -11.57
C LEU A 281 -25.42 -21.20 -10.67
N THR A 282 -25.86 -22.46 -10.63
CA THR A 282 -25.20 -23.51 -9.84
C THR A 282 -23.86 -23.88 -10.46
N GLU A 283 -23.79 -24.08 -11.78
CA GLU A 283 -22.53 -24.31 -12.51
C GLU A 283 -21.56 -23.13 -12.37
N ALA A 284 -22.05 -21.89 -12.51
CA ALA A 284 -21.23 -20.69 -12.32
C ALA A 284 -20.71 -20.56 -10.88
N LYS A 285 -21.53 -20.92 -9.88
CA LYS A 285 -21.13 -20.96 -8.47
C LYS A 285 -20.04 -22.00 -8.23
N GLU A 286 -20.19 -23.23 -8.74
CA GLU A 286 -19.18 -24.29 -8.60
C GLU A 286 -17.85 -23.89 -9.24
N GLN A 287 -17.87 -23.25 -10.43
CA GLN A 287 -16.67 -22.71 -11.07
C GLN A 287 -15.99 -21.61 -10.24
N LEU A 288 -16.78 -20.73 -9.58
CA LEU A 288 -16.24 -19.71 -8.69
C LEU A 288 -15.67 -20.30 -7.39
N GLU A 289 -16.30 -21.33 -6.82
CA GLU A 289 -15.80 -22.05 -5.64
C GLU A 289 -14.47 -22.75 -5.96
N LEU A 290 -14.36 -23.44 -7.10
CA LEU A 290 -13.10 -24.03 -7.59
C LEU A 290 -12.00 -22.97 -7.78
N ARG A 291 -12.32 -21.81 -8.36
CA ARG A 291 -11.36 -20.71 -8.51
C ARG A 291 -10.93 -20.16 -7.14
N ASN A 292 -11.86 -20.04 -6.19
CA ASN A 292 -11.59 -19.53 -4.84
C ASN A 292 -10.68 -20.50 -4.06
N GLN A 293 -10.97 -21.80 -4.12
CA GLN A 293 -10.11 -22.84 -3.56
C GLN A 293 -8.69 -22.75 -4.12
N LYS A 294 -8.53 -22.64 -5.44
CA LYS A 294 -7.21 -22.50 -6.06
C LYS A 294 -6.47 -21.25 -5.60
N LEU A 295 -7.14 -20.10 -5.48
CA LEU A 295 -6.55 -18.86 -4.96
C LEU A 295 -6.16 -18.99 -3.47
N SER A 296 -6.92 -19.76 -2.69
CA SER A 296 -6.59 -20.08 -1.29
C SER A 296 -5.33 -20.95 -1.20
N GLU A 297 -5.21 -21.96 -2.06
CA GLU A 297 -4.02 -22.82 -2.19
C GLU A 297 -2.79 -21.99 -2.61
N GLU A 298 -2.91 -21.17 -3.67
CA GLU A 298 -1.84 -20.27 -4.14
C GLU A 298 -1.42 -19.26 -3.04
N SER A 299 -2.37 -18.70 -2.28
CA SER A 299 -2.11 -17.83 -1.13
C SER A 299 -1.38 -18.55 0.00
N SER A 300 -1.77 -19.79 0.31
CA SER A 300 -1.10 -20.61 1.32
C SER A 300 0.35 -20.95 0.92
N TYR A 301 0.58 -21.23 -0.37
CA TYR A 301 1.91 -21.47 -0.93
C TYR A 301 2.79 -20.21 -0.87
N ALA A 302 2.26 -19.06 -1.30
CA ALA A 302 2.96 -17.78 -1.22
C ALA A 302 3.32 -17.41 0.23
N LYS A 303 2.42 -17.67 1.18
CA LYS A 303 2.67 -17.49 2.63
C LYS A 303 3.77 -18.43 3.13
N GLY A 304 3.80 -19.69 2.67
CA GLY A 304 4.87 -20.64 2.97
C GLY A 304 6.24 -20.14 2.46
N LEU A 305 6.29 -19.71 1.20
CA LEU A 305 7.50 -19.16 0.58
C LEU A 305 8.01 -17.90 1.30
N ALA A 306 7.10 -16.97 1.64
CA ALA A 306 7.42 -15.78 2.42
C ALA A 306 7.92 -16.12 3.84
N SER A 307 7.35 -17.14 4.48
CA SER A 307 7.80 -17.62 5.79
C SER A 307 9.20 -18.25 5.73
N ALA A 308 9.51 -18.99 4.66
CA ALA A 308 10.85 -19.55 4.45
C ALA A 308 11.89 -18.43 4.24
N ALA A 309 11.60 -17.49 3.33
CA ALA A 309 12.46 -16.33 3.08
C ALA A 309 12.66 -15.47 4.34
N ALA A 310 11.63 -15.29 5.17
CA ALA A 310 11.75 -14.56 6.44
C ALA A 310 12.68 -15.27 7.45
N VAL A 311 12.69 -16.60 7.48
CA VAL A 311 13.63 -17.38 8.32
C VAL A 311 15.06 -17.26 7.80
N GLU A 312 15.28 -17.35 6.49
CA GLU A 312 16.59 -17.17 5.87
C GLU A 312 17.16 -15.75 6.09
N LEU A 313 16.34 -14.72 5.84
CA LEU A 313 16.72 -13.32 6.11
C LEU A 313 17.04 -13.11 7.60
N LYS A 314 16.30 -13.75 8.51
CA LYS A 314 16.63 -13.70 9.94
C LYS A 314 17.98 -14.36 10.23
N ALA A 315 18.25 -15.55 9.70
CA ALA A 315 19.52 -16.24 9.89
C ALA A 315 20.71 -15.43 9.35
N LEU A 316 20.57 -14.83 8.16
CA LEU A 316 21.57 -13.93 7.58
C LEU A 316 21.77 -12.67 8.45
N SER A 317 20.69 -12.09 9.00
CA SER A 317 20.79 -10.93 9.91
C SER A 317 21.54 -11.27 11.21
N GLU A 318 21.36 -12.48 11.74
CA GLU A 318 22.10 -12.98 12.91
C GLU A 318 23.59 -13.24 12.58
N GLU A 319 23.92 -13.68 11.37
CA GLU A 319 25.31 -13.84 10.91
C GLU A 319 25.99 -12.48 10.70
N VAL A 320 25.34 -11.53 10.03
CA VAL A 320 25.83 -10.15 9.89
C VAL A 320 26.06 -9.52 11.26
N ALA A 321 25.15 -9.71 12.22
CA ALA A 321 25.34 -9.23 13.60
C ALA A 321 26.56 -9.88 14.28
N LYS A 322 26.80 -11.19 14.11
CA LYS A 322 27.99 -11.87 14.64
C LYS A 322 29.28 -11.31 14.02
N LEU A 323 29.30 -11.10 12.69
CA LEU A 323 30.44 -10.53 11.98
C LEU A 323 30.72 -9.07 12.39
N MET A 324 29.69 -8.26 12.57
CA MET A 324 29.82 -6.88 13.07
C MET A 324 30.41 -6.83 14.49
N ASN A 325 29.91 -7.66 15.42
CA ASN A 325 30.48 -7.78 16.76
C ASN A 325 31.94 -8.26 16.74
N HIS A 326 32.30 -9.15 15.81
CA HIS A 326 33.68 -9.60 15.65
C HIS A 326 34.59 -8.48 15.10
N LYS A 327 34.11 -7.74 14.08
CA LYS A 327 34.80 -6.57 13.52
C LYS A 327 35.04 -5.50 14.59
N GLU A 328 34.04 -5.18 15.41
CA GLU A 328 34.15 -4.24 16.52
C GLU A 328 35.19 -4.69 17.56
N ARG A 329 35.21 -5.97 17.92
CA ARG A 329 36.22 -6.52 18.82
C ARG A 329 37.63 -6.39 18.24
N LEU A 330 37.82 -6.72 16.96
CA LEU A 330 39.12 -6.58 16.30
C LEU A 330 39.57 -5.11 16.18
N THR A 331 38.66 -4.16 15.95
CA THR A 331 39.01 -2.73 15.93
C THR A 331 39.37 -2.22 17.33
N ALA A 332 38.68 -2.68 18.38
CA ALA A 332 39.04 -2.40 19.77
C ALA A 332 40.41 -2.99 20.16
N GLU A 333 40.70 -4.23 19.76
CA GLU A 333 42.01 -4.87 19.97
C GLU A 333 43.13 -4.14 19.21
N LEU A 334 42.89 -3.70 17.97
CA LEU A 334 43.85 -2.88 17.21
C LEU A 334 44.08 -1.51 17.84
N ALA A 335 43.05 -0.88 18.40
CA ALA A 335 43.18 0.38 19.13
C ALA A 335 43.98 0.19 20.43
N ALA A 336 43.72 -0.89 21.18
CA ALA A 336 44.46 -1.24 22.39
C ALA A 336 45.94 -1.60 22.09
N ALA A 337 46.21 -2.30 20.99
CA ALA A 337 47.57 -2.59 20.54
C ALA A 337 48.35 -1.32 20.14
N LYS A 338 47.66 -0.30 19.60
CA LYS A 338 48.24 1.02 19.28
C LYS A 338 48.45 1.92 20.50
N SER A 339 47.65 1.77 21.56
CA SER A 339 47.79 2.52 22.82
C SER A 339 48.73 1.86 23.84
N SER A 340 49.13 0.60 23.61
CA SER A 340 50.23 -0.06 24.31
C SER A 340 51.56 0.69 24.07
N PRO A 341 52.20 1.27 25.10
CA PRO A 341 53.45 2.01 24.91
C PRO A 341 54.59 1.05 24.51
N THR A 342 55.22 1.34 23.37
CA THR A 342 56.33 0.57 22.79
C THR A 342 57.54 0.49 23.74
N GLN A 343 57.54 -0.49 24.64
CA GLN A 343 58.65 -0.73 25.56
C GLN A 343 59.85 -1.29 24.78
N ARG A 344 60.76 -0.41 24.35
CA ARG A 344 61.98 -0.79 23.66
C ARG A 344 62.86 -1.65 24.58
N ARG A 345 63.02 -2.91 24.18
CA ARG A 345 64.11 -3.86 24.45
C ARG A 345 65.10 -3.49 25.57
N THR A 346 65.16 -4.33 26.59
CA THR A 346 66.45 -4.76 27.18
C THR A 346 66.57 -6.27 27.07
N SER A 347 67.74 -6.73 26.67
CA SER A 347 68.08 -8.15 26.51
C SER A 347 68.68 -8.71 27.80
N ALA A 348 68.07 -9.75 28.37
CA ALA A 348 68.69 -10.53 29.45
C ALA A 348 68.34 -12.02 29.31
N VAL A 349 69.36 -12.83 29.04
CA VAL A 349 69.26 -14.29 29.06
C VAL A 349 69.32 -14.77 30.52
N ARG A 350 68.27 -15.44 31.02
CA ARG A 350 68.42 -16.54 32.00
C ARG A 350 67.13 -17.35 32.24
N ASN A 351 67.25 -18.64 31.97
CA ASN A 351 66.74 -19.80 32.75
C ASN A 351 65.41 -19.66 33.53
N GLY A 352 64.38 -20.34 33.02
CA GLY A 352 63.89 -21.57 33.67
C GLY A 352 62.96 -21.50 34.90
N ARG A 353 61.71 -21.95 34.64
CA ARG A 353 60.96 -22.95 35.43
C ARG A 353 60.32 -22.54 36.79
N ARG A 354 58.97 -22.64 36.81
CA ARG A 354 57.98 -22.70 37.93
C ARG A 354 57.44 -21.40 38.55
N ASP A 355 56.12 -21.23 38.33
CA ASP A 355 55.00 -21.10 39.29
C ASP A 355 55.03 -20.07 40.44
N GLY A 356 53.87 -19.39 40.60
CA GLY A 356 53.57 -18.42 41.66
C GLY A 356 52.54 -17.37 41.21
N GLN A 357 51.36 -17.77 40.70
CA GLN A 357 50.14 -17.89 41.51
C GLN A 357 49.73 -16.61 42.28
N ILE A 358 48.77 -15.85 41.74
CA ILE A 358 47.75 -15.04 42.46
C ILE A 358 46.65 -14.64 41.46
N LYS A 359 45.38 -15.01 41.76
CA LYS A 359 44.12 -14.54 41.13
C LYS A 359 43.96 -14.78 39.59
N ARG A 360 42.87 -15.36 39.05
CA ARG A 360 41.49 -15.45 39.55
C ARG A 360 40.83 -16.79 39.19
N GLN A 361 40.35 -17.46 40.22
CA GLN A 361 39.19 -18.38 40.22
C GLN A 361 38.10 -17.94 39.20
N ASN A 362 37.98 -18.62 38.06
CA ASN A 362 36.85 -18.57 37.09
C ASN A 362 37.07 -19.43 35.81
N GLN A 363 37.68 -20.62 35.89
CA GLN A 363 37.78 -21.54 34.72
C GLN A 363 37.04 -22.87 34.91
N ASP A 364 37.07 -23.47 36.10
CA ASP A 364 36.42 -24.78 36.33
C ASP A 364 34.88 -24.72 36.25
N GLY A 365 34.28 -23.59 36.68
CA GLY A 365 32.84 -23.34 36.52
C GLY A 365 32.43 -23.31 35.06
N SER A 366 33.12 -22.51 34.23
CA SER A 366 32.84 -22.41 32.80
C SER A 366 33.00 -23.74 32.05
N SER A 367 33.96 -24.60 32.44
CA SER A 367 34.08 -25.94 31.84
C SER A 367 32.93 -26.88 32.22
N LEU A 368 32.43 -26.80 33.45
CA LEU A 368 31.28 -27.59 33.90
C LEU A 368 29.96 -27.07 33.32
N ASP A 369 29.78 -25.75 33.24
CA ASP A 369 28.60 -25.13 32.64
C ASP A 369 28.55 -25.40 31.13
N LEU A 370 29.67 -25.32 30.40
CA LEU A 370 29.73 -25.71 28.98
C LEU A 370 29.42 -27.20 28.76
N LYS A 371 29.87 -28.09 29.66
CA LYS A 371 29.51 -29.52 29.61
C LYS A 371 28.02 -29.75 29.87
N ARG A 372 27.42 -28.98 30.79
CA ARG A 372 25.96 -29.01 31.05
C ARG A 372 25.17 -28.47 29.86
N GLU A 373 25.63 -27.38 29.25
CA GLU A 373 25.01 -26.79 28.06
C GLU A 373 25.07 -27.74 26.86
N LEU A 374 26.21 -28.40 26.62
CA LEU A 374 26.33 -29.45 25.60
C LEU A 374 25.42 -30.66 25.87
N ALA A 375 25.20 -31.03 27.14
CA ALA A 375 24.26 -32.10 27.48
C ALA A 375 22.81 -31.68 27.19
N LEU A 376 22.41 -30.47 27.59
CA LEU A 376 21.08 -29.91 27.29
C LEU A 376 20.85 -29.71 25.79
N SER A 377 21.90 -29.37 25.03
CA SER A 377 21.83 -29.27 23.57
C SER A 377 21.57 -30.63 22.93
N ARG A 378 22.23 -31.70 23.38
CA ARG A 378 22.00 -33.07 22.91
C ARG A 378 20.63 -33.61 23.31
N GLU A 379 20.17 -33.33 24.52
CA GLU A 379 18.82 -33.70 24.97
C GLU A 379 17.74 -33.02 24.11
N ARG A 380 17.97 -31.75 23.75
CA ARG A 380 17.09 -31.00 22.83
C ARG A 380 17.14 -31.57 21.40
N GLU A 381 18.33 -31.92 20.91
CA GLU A 381 18.54 -32.56 19.60
C GLU A 381 17.78 -33.90 19.51
N VAL A 382 17.98 -34.79 20.48
CA VAL A 382 17.23 -36.07 20.60
C VAL A 382 15.72 -35.83 20.71
N SER A 383 15.29 -34.78 21.40
CA SER A 383 13.86 -34.40 21.49
C SER A 383 13.29 -33.96 20.14
N TYR A 384 14.08 -33.25 19.32
CA TYR A 384 13.68 -32.87 17.96
C TYR A 384 13.69 -34.08 17.00
N GLU A 385 14.67 -34.97 17.09
CA GLU A 385 14.69 -36.23 16.33
C GLU A 385 13.47 -37.10 16.64
N ALA A 386 13.11 -37.25 17.92
CA ALA A 386 11.91 -37.97 18.34
C ALA A 386 10.62 -37.31 17.83
N ALA A 387 10.52 -35.97 17.90
CA ALA A 387 9.36 -35.24 17.40
C ALA A 387 9.22 -35.30 15.88
N LEU A 388 10.33 -35.36 15.12
CA LEU A 388 10.33 -35.59 13.69
C LEU A 388 9.84 -37.01 13.35
N LEU A 389 10.36 -38.04 14.01
CA LEU A 389 9.89 -39.42 13.82
C LEU A 389 8.41 -39.60 14.17
N GLU A 390 7.89 -38.90 15.18
CA GLU A 390 6.46 -38.89 15.49
C GLU A 390 5.64 -38.20 14.37
N LYS A 391 6.14 -37.11 13.78
CA LYS A 391 5.51 -36.45 12.63
C LYS A 391 5.50 -37.37 11.41
N ASP A 392 6.62 -38.01 11.09
CA ASP A 392 6.74 -38.95 9.95
C ASP A 392 5.77 -40.14 10.12
N GLN A 393 5.63 -40.67 11.33
CA GLN A 393 4.64 -41.72 11.63
C GLN A 393 3.21 -41.22 11.44
N GLN A 394 2.88 -40.03 11.97
CA GLN A 394 1.54 -39.44 11.83
C GLN A 394 1.20 -39.16 10.36
N GLU A 395 2.17 -38.68 9.57
CA GLU A 395 1.99 -38.48 8.14
C GLU A 395 1.75 -39.82 7.42
N ALA A 396 2.56 -40.84 7.67
CA ALA A 396 2.37 -42.18 7.09
C ALA A 396 1.02 -42.82 7.46
N GLU A 397 0.50 -42.56 8.67
CA GLU A 397 -0.85 -42.98 9.08
C GLU A 397 -1.95 -42.20 8.35
N LEU A 398 -1.77 -40.89 8.12
CA LEU A 398 -2.71 -40.07 7.35
C LEU A 398 -2.72 -40.46 5.87
N GLN A 399 -1.55 -40.64 5.25
CA GLN A 399 -1.41 -41.12 3.87
C GLN A 399 -2.14 -42.48 3.69
N ARG A 400 -1.94 -43.41 4.63
CA ARG A 400 -2.64 -44.72 4.63
C ARG A 400 -4.17 -44.57 4.70
N LYS A 401 -4.69 -43.66 5.54
CA LYS A 401 -6.14 -43.36 5.62
C LYS A 401 -6.67 -42.77 4.33
N VAL A 402 -5.92 -41.89 3.67
CA VAL A 402 -6.28 -41.31 2.36
C VAL A 402 -6.34 -42.40 1.29
N GLU A 403 -5.35 -43.29 1.21
CA GLU A 403 -5.40 -44.42 0.27
C GLU A 403 -6.59 -45.37 0.54
N GLU A 404 -6.88 -45.66 1.80
CA GLU A 404 -8.00 -46.51 2.18
C GLU A 404 -9.34 -45.84 1.85
N SER A 405 -9.45 -44.52 2.02
CA SER A 405 -10.61 -43.74 1.59
C SER A 405 -10.80 -43.77 0.08
N LYS A 406 -9.74 -43.54 -0.70
CA LYS A 406 -9.78 -43.65 -2.18
C LYS A 406 -10.22 -45.04 -2.66
N LYS A 407 -9.78 -46.10 -1.98
CA LYS A 407 -10.21 -47.48 -2.27
C LYS A 407 -11.70 -47.71 -1.94
N ARG A 408 -12.22 -47.11 -0.87
CA ARG A 408 -13.66 -47.14 -0.53
C ARG A 408 -14.50 -46.34 -1.53
N GLU A 409 -14.03 -45.16 -1.93
CA GLU A 409 -14.67 -44.28 -2.91
C GLU A 409 -14.81 -44.98 -4.26
N ALA A 410 -13.72 -45.51 -4.82
CA ALA A 410 -13.74 -46.28 -6.06
C ALA A 410 -14.66 -47.53 -6.00
N TYR A 411 -14.79 -48.16 -4.84
CA TYR A 411 -15.76 -49.24 -4.63
C TYR A 411 -17.21 -48.74 -4.69
N LEU A 412 -17.53 -47.61 -4.06
CA LEU A 412 -18.87 -47.01 -4.10
C LEU A 412 -19.22 -46.48 -5.50
N GLU A 413 -18.27 -45.90 -6.22
CA GLU A 413 -18.44 -45.50 -7.63
C GLU A 413 -18.77 -46.71 -8.53
N ASN A 414 -18.08 -47.83 -8.33
CA ASN A 414 -18.37 -49.08 -9.05
C ASN A 414 -19.77 -49.63 -8.73
N GLU A 415 -20.19 -49.60 -7.46
CA GLU A 415 -21.55 -50.00 -7.09
C GLU A 415 -22.62 -49.06 -7.64
N LEU A 416 -22.37 -47.75 -7.67
CA LEU A 416 -23.24 -46.78 -8.35
C LEU A 416 -23.33 -47.05 -9.85
N ALA A 417 -22.21 -47.32 -10.53
CA ALA A 417 -22.20 -47.70 -11.94
C ALA A 417 -22.99 -49.00 -12.21
N ASN A 418 -22.84 -50.00 -11.33
CA ASN A 418 -23.62 -51.25 -11.39
C ASN A 418 -25.13 -50.97 -11.22
N MET A 419 -25.52 -50.11 -10.28
CA MET A 419 -26.92 -49.71 -10.10
C MET A 419 -27.45 -48.94 -11.32
N TRP A 420 -26.69 -48.02 -11.90
CA TRP A 420 -27.08 -47.31 -13.13
C TRP A 420 -27.30 -48.27 -14.31
N VAL A 421 -26.44 -49.27 -14.48
CA VAL A 421 -26.63 -50.33 -15.49
C VAL A 421 -27.90 -51.15 -15.21
N LEU A 422 -28.21 -51.44 -13.94
CA LEU A 422 -29.44 -52.15 -13.57
C LEU A 422 -30.69 -51.29 -13.85
N VAL A 423 -30.68 -50.02 -13.48
CA VAL A 423 -31.77 -49.06 -13.78
C VAL A 423 -31.99 -48.94 -15.29
N ALA A 424 -30.91 -48.85 -16.09
CA ALA A 424 -31.00 -48.82 -17.55
C ALA A 424 -31.61 -50.12 -18.12
N LYS A 425 -31.23 -51.30 -17.60
CA LYS A 425 -31.85 -52.59 -17.97
C LYS A 425 -33.34 -52.62 -17.64
N LEU A 426 -33.72 -52.19 -16.44
CA LEU A 426 -35.12 -52.15 -15.99
C LEU A 426 -35.96 -51.18 -16.82
N LYS A 427 -35.45 -49.98 -17.14
CA LYS A 427 -36.12 -49.04 -18.06
C LYS A 427 -36.29 -49.64 -19.46
N LYS A 428 -35.30 -50.41 -19.94
CA LYS A 428 -35.37 -51.08 -21.25
C LYS A 428 -36.36 -52.24 -21.28
N SER A 429 -36.49 -53.02 -20.20
CA SER A 429 -37.54 -54.05 -20.12
C SER A 429 -38.93 -53.41 -19.98
N HIS A 430 -39.08 -52.36 -19.17
CA HIS A 430 -40.38 -51.69 -19.01
C HIS A 430 -40.87 -51.07 -20.33
N GLY A 431 -39.97 -50.48 -21.12
CA GLY A 431 -40.31 -49.99 -22.47
C GLY A 431 -40.66 -51.10 -23.48
N ALA A 432 -40.34 -52.36 -23.21
CA ALA A 432 -40.71 -53.49 -24.07
C ALA A 432 -42.09 -54.08 -23.70
N ASP A 433 -42.53 -53.94 -22.45
CA ASP A 433 -43.84 -54.42 -21.98
C ASP A 433 -44.98 -53.44 -22.28
N THR A 434 -44.71 -52.13 -22.31
CA THR A 434 -45.74 -51.10 -22.58
C THR A 434 -46.18 -51.07 -24.06
N ASP A 435 -45.25 -51.31 -25.00
CA ASP A 435 -45.53 -51.26 -26.46
C ASP A 435 -46.36 -52.45 -26.98
N GLY A 436 -46.66 -53.44 -26.12
CA GLY A 436 -47.40 -54.66 -26.48
C GLY A 436 -48.91 -54.64 -26.22
N SER A 437 -49.46 -53.60 -25.57
CA SER A 437 -50.80 -53.69 -24.93
C SER A 437 -51.90 -52.78 -25.49
N GLU A 438 -51.61 -51.80 -26.35
CA GLU A 438 -52.60 -50.80 -26.83
C GLU A 438 -53.04 -50.92 -28.29
N THR A 439 -52.66 -51.98 -29.02
CA THR A 439 -52.97 -52.13 -30.46
C THR A 439 -53.83 -53.36 -30.81
N THR A 440 -54.93 -53.62 -30.09
CA THR A 440 -56.02 -54.50 -30.59
C THR A 440 -57.33 -54.35 -29.78
N ARG A 441 -58.13 -53.28 -29.99
CA ARG A 441 -59.54 -53.29 -29.51
C ARG A 441 -60.59 -52.41 -30.21
N GLU A 442 -60.34 -51.94 -31.44
CA GLU A 442 -61.35 -51.25 -32.26
C GLU A 442 -61.48 -51.83 -33.68
N THR A 443 -61.88 -53.10 -33.81
CA THR A 443 -62.63 -53.57 -35.00
C THR A 443 -63.36 -54.87 -34.71
N LEU A 444 -64.68 -54.79 -34.48
CA LEU A 444 -65.74 -55.75 -34.90
C LEU A 444 -67.12 -55.28 -34.41
#